data_AF-A0A9R0JH51-F1
#
_entry.id   AF-A0A9R0JH51-F1
#
_cell.length_a   1.000
_cell.length_b   1.000
_cell.length_c   1.000
_cell.angle_alpha   90.00
_cell.angle_beta   90.00
_cell.angle_gamma   90.00
#
_symmetry.space_group_name_H-M   'P 1'
#
loop_
_entity.id
_entity.type
_entity.pdbx_description
1 polymer ?
#
loop_
_entity_poly.entity_id
_entity_poly.type
_entity_poly.pdbx_seq_one_letter_code
_entity_poly.pdbx_strand_id
1 'polypeptide(L)'
;MAGMSDVLSSGEEDPSELNVDRISSLPWNVLDIILGEVSIIEAARTSVLAKDWQYKWLSISNLHVDYGATASALNKGNIEWEKFASIINRFLLHHSCTIRKFYLSAFCKPHYPDMYPWIQYLSTQEVEVLFLQELGPQQLFEVPSNLFSFKKLRRLYLGNCVLKLPSNFGGLISLREISFSNVLISDDDLHRMLRAYPLVEKLVLSRMPGIQHLRIYGPRLTMLVIDTNIEDIVIEEGAACLASVCIRNALCNDRMIRNWQSVIRCLHGLKALESLVLFGDFIKVWADDYNLETFPLRNGTMTHLSLRDVALDAVEVLKICLSLLRTCPNVKSFNITIKAAKGQKLFTQFLKENHGKFSFPVLNSISVTCPSGNSMECTMTLIEFLCANSPNIKVVSVTKGGKRDMNTSRVSRMLSRLRKICPDASVKYTYNSLL
;
A
#
# COMPACT_ATOMS: atom_id res chain seq x y z
N MET A 1 65.55 -19.99 -21.21
CA MET A 1 65.80 -19.49 -19.83
C MET A 1 66.02 -18.00 -19.90
N ALA A 2 65.33 -17.26 -19.03
CA ALA A 2 65.55 -15.87 -18.61
C ALA A 2 65.61 -14.79 -19.72
N GLY A 3 64.92 -13.65 -19.65
CA GLY A 3 64.12 -13.04 -18.60
C GLY A 3 63.99 -11.57 -18.99
N MET A 4 62.78 -11.06 -19.18
CA MET A 4 62.50 -9.64 -19.35
C MET A 4 61.52 -9.24 -18.26
N SER A 5 62.05 -8.46 -17.34
CA SER A 5 61.36 -7.80 -16.23
C SER A 5 60.53 -6.64 -16.77
N ASP A 6 59.22 -6.84 -16.87
CA ASP A 6 58.28 -5.73 -16.99
C ASP A 6 58.15 -5.05 -15.63
N VAL A 7 58.73 -3.86 -15.54
CA VAL A 7 58.54 -2.94 -14.43
C VAL A 7 57.10 -2.44 -14.49
N LEU A 8 56.23 -3.09 -13.72
CA LEU A 8 54.92 -2.54 -13.36
C LEU A 8 55.18 -1.28 -12.54
N SER A 9 54.95 -0.12 -13.18
CA SER A 9 54.77 1.15 -12.50
C SER A 9 53.59 1.01 -11.55
N SER A 10 53.85 0.61 -10.31
CA SER A 10 52.96 0.81 -9.18
C SER A 10 52.75 2.31 -9.06
N GLY A 11 51.59 2.81 -9.48
CA GLY A 11 51.14 4.13 -9.07
C GLY A 11 51.11 4.12 -7.56
N GLU A 12 52.08 4.79 -6.94
CA GLU A 12 51.96 5.22 -5.56
C GLU A 12 50.74 6.14 -5.51
N GLU A 13 49.58 5.61 -5.09
CA GLU A 13 48.47 6.46 -4.68
C GLU A 13 49.02 7.35 -3.57
N ASP A 14 49.01 8.66 -3.81
CA ASP A 14 49.47 9.65 -2.84
C ASP A 14 48.69 9.41 -1.53
N PRO A 15 49.36 9.11 -0.39
CA PRO A 15 48.69 8.86 0.88
C PRO A 15 47.85 10.06 1.35
N SER A 16 47.96 11.22 0.70
CA SER A 16 47.07 12.36 0.86
C SER A 16 45.64 12.13 0.32
N GLU A 17 45.43 11.30 -0.72
CA GLU A 17 44.10 11.03 -1.31
C GLU A 17 43.25 10.09 -0.46
N LEU A 18 43.86 9.18 0.31
CA LEU A 18 43.17 8.24 1.19
C LEU A 18 42.58 8.89 2.45
N ASN A 19 42.98 10.13 2.75
CA ASN A 19 42.58 10.85 3.97
C ASN A 19 41.66 12.05 3.69
N VAL A 20 41.13 12.17 2.47
CA VAL A 20 40.19 13.23 2.11
C VAL A 20 38.82 12.94 2.70
N ASP A 21 38.32 13.86 3.53
CA ASP A 21 36.96 13.78 4.06
C ASP A 21 35.93 14.11 2.96
N ARG A 22 35.59 13.08 2.18
CA ARG A 22 34.66 13.19 1.06
C ARG A 22 33.22 13.43 1.51
N ILE A 23 32.84 12.95 2.70
CA ILE A 23 31.46 13.07 3.18
C ILE A 23 31.20 14.50 3.68
N SER A 24 32.12 15.09 4.46
CA SER A 24 31.98 16.48 4.91
C SER A 24 31.93 17.48 3.76
N SER A 25 32.55 17.15 2.62
CA SER A 25 32.57 18.00 1.43
C SER A 25 31.24 18.01 0.64
N LEU A 26 30.31 17.11 0.97
CA LEU A 26 29.02 17.04 0.28
C LEU A 26 28.17 18.29 0.53
N PRO A 27 27.43 18.77 -0.48
CA PRO A 27 26.45 19.83 -0.32
C PRO A 27 25.42 19.53 0.78
N TRP A 28 24.96 20.57 1.48
CA TRP A 28 24.04 20.41 2.61
C TRP A 28 22.77 19.62 2.26
N ASN A 29 22.18 19.85 1.09
CA ASN A 29 20.98 19.13 0.65
C ASN A 29 21.20 17.61 0.53
N VAL A 30 22.43 17.15 0.31
CA VAL A 30 22.77 15.72 0.30
C VAL A 30 22.98 15.21 1.72
N LEU A 31 23.70 15.97 2.55
CA LEU A 31 23.90 15.65 3.97
C LEU A 31 22.58 15.57 4.74
N ASP A 32 21.65 16.48 4.46
CA ASP A 32 20.30 16.50 5.04
C ASP A 32 19.51 15.21 4.70
N ILE A 33 19.64 14.71 3.46
CA ILE A 33 19.05 13.43 3.07
C ILE A 33 19.72 12.30 3.85
N ILE A 34 21.05 12.20 3.83
CA ILE A 34 21.79 11.13 4.51
C ILE A 34 21.43 11.07 6.01
N LEU A 35 21.48 12.22 6.69
CA LEU A 35 21.15 12.32 8.11
C LEU A 35 19.66 12.09 8.40
N GLY A 36 18.78 12.42 7.45
CA GLY A 36 17.34 12.19 7.55
C GLY A 36 16.89 10.74 7.33
N GLU A 37 17.77 9.88 6.81
CA GLU A 37 17.50 8.43 6.61
C GLU A 37 17.94 7.57 7.80
N VAL A 38 18.66 8.13 8.77
CA VAL A 38 19.09 7.44 10.00
C VAL A 38 18.25 7.90 11.21
N SER A 39 18.31 7.17 12.32
CA SER A 39 17.62 7.59 13.53
C SER A 39 18.21 8.91 14.08
N ILE A 40 17.40 9.69 14.79
CA ILE A 40 17.86 10.92 15.46
C ILE A 40 19.10 10.71 16.36
N ILE A 41 19.22 9.52 16.97
CA ILE A 41 20.36 9.16 17.82
C ILE A 41 21.62 8.92 16.98
N GLU A 42 21.50 8.21 15.85
CA GLU A 42 22.61 7.99 14.94
C GLU A 42 23.04 9.29 14.26
N ALA A 43 22.09 10.14 13.84
CA ALA A 43 22.39 11.48 13.36
C ALA A 43 23.16 12.27 14.43
N ALA A 44 22.71 12.28 15.69
CA ALA A 44 23.42 12.94 16.77
C ALA A 44 24.82 12.35 17.02
N ARG A 45 25.02 11.04 16.83
CA ARG A 45 26.36 10.41 16.94
C ARG A 45 27.35 10.93 15.91
N THR A 46 26.89 11.37 14.74
CA THR A 46 27.80 11.95 13.73
C THR A 46 28.51 13.21 14.24
N SER A 47 28.00 13.85 15.31
CA SER A 47 28.63 15.02 15.95
C SER A 47 30.07 14.81 16.41
N VAL A 48 30.52 13.56 16.62
CA VAL A 48 31.90 13.26 17.03
C VAL A 48 32.85 13.04 15.86
N LEU A 49 32.36 12.99 14.62
CA LEU A 49 33.18 12.69 13.43
C LEU A 49 34.15 13.84 13.10
N ALA A 50 33.68 15.09 13.13
CA ALA A 50 34.49 16.29 13.01
C ALA A 50 33.75 17.51 13.56
N LYS A 51 34.47 18.62 13.79
CA LYS A 51 33.90 19.88 14.31
C LYS A 51 32.69 20.36 13.50
N ASP A 52 32.75 20.23 12.18
CA ASP A 52 31.67 20.67 11.29
C ASP A 52 30.39 19.83 11.42
N TRP A 53 30.48 18.60 11.96
CA TRP A 53 29.33 17.73 12.17
C TRP A 53 28.60 17.97 13.48
N GLN A 54 29.22 18.69 14.42
CA GLN A 54 28.74 18.82 15.79
C GLN A 54 27.25 19.19 15.90
N TYR A 55 26.78 20.06 15.01
CA TYR A 55 25.41 20.60 15.00
C TYR A 55 24.62 20.28 13.73
N LYS A 56 25.16 19.49 12.79
CA LYS A 56 24.45 19.17 11.53
C LYS A 56 23.14 18.44 11.79
N TRP A 57 23.13 17.51 12.74
CA TRP A 57 21.92 16.77 13.11
C TRP A 57 20.78 17.69 13.60
N LEU A 58 21.07 18.86 14.19
CA LEU A 58 20.05 19.83 14.59
C LEU A 58 19.45 20.61 13.42
N SER A 59 20.01 20.48 12.22
CA SER A 59 19.57 21.21 11.02
C SER A 59 18.74 20.34 10.07
N ILE A 60 18.47 19.07 10.41
CA ILE A 60 17.80 18.12 9.50
C ILE A 60 16.35 18.51 9.20
N SER A 61 15.96 18.50 7.94
CA SER A 61 14.59 18.84 7.52
C SER A 61 13.62 17.64 7.58
N ASN A 62 14.18 16.42 7.62
CA ASN A 62 13.45 15.17 7.79
C ASN A 62 13.73 14.59 9.18
N LEU A 63 12.73 14.66 10.06
CA LEU A 63 12.82 14.10 11.40
C LEU A 63 12.07 12.76 11.46
N HIS A 64 12.84 11.67 11.51
CA HIS A 64 12.30 10.32 11.69
C HIS A 64 12.54 9.82 13.11
N VAL A 65 11.45 9.68 13.87
CA VAL A 65 11.47 9.27 15.28
C VAL A 65 10.66 7.99 15.43
N ASP A 66 11.36 6.87 15.30
CA ASP A 66 10.81 5.54 15.56
C ASP A 66 11.32 5.00 16.90
N TYR A 67 10.40 4.49 17.71
CA TYR A 67 10.70 3.96 19.03
C TYR A 67 11.62 2.76 18.98
N GLY A 68 11.39 1.80 18.08
CA GLY A 68 12.20 0.60 17.93
C GLY A 68 13.62 0.94 17.49
N ALA A 69 13.75 1.82 16.49
CA ALA A 69 15.03 2.32 16.03
C ALA A 69 15.78 3.09 17.13
N THR A 70 15.08 3.92 17.91
CA THR A 70 15.67 4.68 19.02
C THR A 70 16.14 3.75 20.15
N ALA A 71 15.33 2.74 20.49
CA ALA A 71 15.67 1.71 21.49
C ALA A 71 16.90 0.92 21.07
N SER A 72 16.92 0.44 19.82
CA SER A 72 18.06 -0.25 19.23
C SER A 72 19.31 0.63 19.23
N ALA A 73 19.21 1.88 18.78
CA ALA A 73 20.32 2.81 18.75
C ALA A 73 20.89 3.05 20.17
N LEU A 74 20.06 3.09 21.21
CA LEU A 74 20.51 3.23 22.60
C LEU A 74 20.99 1.92 23.25
N ASN A 75 21.05 0.81 22.52
CA ASN A 75 21.34 -0.54 23.02
C ASN A 75 20.40 -0.95 24.17
N LYS A 76 19.12 -0.59 24.06
CA LYS A 76 18.08 -0.90 25.05
C LYS A 76 16.95 -1.69 24.40
N GLY A 77 16.43 -2.70 25.11
CA GLY A 77 15.23 -3.43 24.68
C GLY A 77 13.93 -2.63 24.85
N ASN A 78 13.90 -1.68 25.79
CA ASN A 78 12.74 -0.82 26.08
C ASN A 78 13.24 0.54 26.61
N ILE A 79 12.62 1.64 26.19
CA ILE A 79 12.90 3.00 26.68
C ILE A 79 11.64 3.56 27.36
N GLU A 80 11.79 4.14 28.55
CA GLU A 80 10.74 4.92 29.20
C GLU A 80 10.29 6.10 28.34
N TRP A 81 8.98 6.34 28.28
CA TRP A 81 8.40 7.43 27.48
C TRP A 81 9.06 8.78 27.76
N GLU A 82 9.33 9.11 29.03
CA GLU A 82 9.94 10.39 29.43
C GLU A 82 11.31 10.60 28.79
N LYS A 83 12.12 9.53 28.70
CA LYS A 83 13.44 9.58 28.06
C LYS A 83 13.30 9.73 26.55
N PHE A 84 12.36 9.01 25.95
CA PHE A 84 12.06 9.11 24.52
C PHE A 84 11.56 10.51 24.14
N ALA A 85 10.57 11.03 24.85
CA ALA A 85 10.03 12.37 24.67
C ALA A 85 11.08 13.46 24.91
N SER A 86 11.97 13.28 25.89
CA SER A 86 13.08 14.21 26.16
C SER A 86 14.03 14.36 24.97
N ILE A 87 14.28 13.30 24.21
CA ILE A 87 15.10 13.37 22.98
C ILE A 87 14.44 14.28 21.95
N ILE A 88 13.13 14.09 21.72
CA ILE A 88 12.34 14.90 20.77
C ILE A 88 12.28 16.35 21.25
N ASN A 89 11.97 16.57 22.54
CA ASN A 89 11.92 17.90 23.14
C ASN A 89 13.24 18.66 22.95
N ARG A 90 14.38 18.02 23.24
CA ARG A 90 15.71 18.63 23.06
C ARG A 90 15.99 18.94 21.60
N PHE A 91 15.64 18.03 20.69
CA PHE A 91 15.80 18.28 19.26
C PHE A 91 14.97 19.49 18.83
N LEU A 92 13.66 19.49 19.11
CA LEU A 92 12.76 20.57 18.67
C LEU A 92 13.16 21.92 19.27
N LEU A 93 13.64 21.93 20.53
CA LEU A 93 14.12 23.15 21.19
C LEU A 93 15.36 23.76 20.54
N HIS A 94 16.27 22.92 20.03
CA HIS A 94 17.55 23.35 19.45
C HIS A 94 17.56 23.29 17.92
N HIS A 95 16.42 22.97 17.30
CA HIS A 95 16.32 22.84 15.85
C HIS A 95 16.53 24.20 15.17
N SER A 96 17.47 24.26 14.23
CA SER A 96 17.90 25.51 13.59
C SER A 96 17.29 25.75 12.21
N CYS A 97 16.62 24.76 11.64
CA CYS A 97 16.08 24.79 10.29
C CYS A 97 14.56 24.60 10.29
N THR A 98 13.98 24.42 9.10
CA THR A 98 12.56 24.12 8.95
C THR A 98 12.35 22.63 8.80
N ILE A 99 11.51 22.06 9.65
CA ILE A 99 11.06 20.66 9.52
C ILE A 99 10.06 20.58 8.37
N ARG A 100 10.37 19.76 7.37
CA ARG A 100 9.51 19.50 6.20
C ARG A 100 8.79 18.16 6.31
N LYS A 101 9.41 17.17 6.95
CA LYS A 101 8.82 15.86 7.17
C LYS A 101 9.00 15.44 8.62
N PHE A 102 7.91 15.00 9.24
CA PHE A 102 7.90 14.51 10.60
C PHE A 102 7.25 13.14 10.66
N TYR A 103 8.00 12.15 11.13
CA TYR A 103 7.55 10.79 11.32
C TYR A 103 7.70 10.41 12.79
N LEU A 104 6.59 10.05 13.43
CA LEU A 104 6.56 9.56 14.79
C LEU A 104 5.87 8.19 14.82
N SER A 105 6.61 7.19 15.28
CA SER A 105 6.14 5.83 15.49
C SER A 105 6.57 5.40 16.88
N ALA A 106 5.65 5.35 17.85
CA ALA A 106 6.01 5.09 19.24
C ALA A 106 4.88 4.49 20.08
N PHE A 107 5.27 3.90 21.21
CA PHE A 107 4.36 3.48 22.29
C PHE A 107 4.06 4.67 23.18
N CYS A 108 3.11 5.50 22.78
CA CYS A 108 2.87 6.77 23.42
C CYS A 108 1.93 6.56 24.66
N LYS A 109 2.00 7.44 25.68
CA LYS A 109 1.22 7.30 26.92
C LYS A 109 -0.22 7.83 26.80
N PRO A 110 -1.25 7.25 27.44
CA PRO A 110 -2.68 7.57 27.26
C PRO A 110 -3.16 9.04 27.37
N HIS A 111 -2.31 10.00 27.75
CA HIS A 111 -2.64 11.42 27.87
C HIS A 111 -1.65 12.40 27.19
N TYR A 112 -0.65 11.87 26.48
CA TYR A 112 0.25 12.55 25.53
C TYR A 112 0.57 14.04 25.77
N PRO A 113 1.04 14.45 26.97
CA PRO A 113 1.30 15.85 27.25
C PRO A 113 2.35 16.46 26.32
N ASP A 114 3.30 15.66 25.82
CA ASP A 114 4.35 16.11 24.90
C ASP A 114 3.87 16.23 23.44
N MET A 115 2.88 15.44 23.02
CA MET A 115 2.43 15.50 21.62
C MET A 115 1.75 16.82 21.28
N TYR A 116 1.00 17.40 22.21
CA TYR A 116 0.37 18.70 22.00
C TYR A 116 1.37 19.81 21.63
N PRO A 117 2.42 20.09 22.44
CA PRO A 117 3.42 21.10 22.09
C PRO A 117 4.21 20.73 20.84
N TRP A 118 4.46 19.43 20.56
CA TRP A 118 5.12 19.03 19.30
C TRP A 118 4.29 19.40 18.08
N ILE A 119 3.01 19.00 18.05
CA ILE A 119 2.11 19.28 16.92
C ILE A 119 1.87 20.79 16.80
N GLN A 120 1.74 21.50 17.92
CA GLN A 120 1.65 22.96 17.92
C GLN A 120 2.88 23.60 17.27
N TYR A 121 4.09 23.24 17.71
CA TYR A 121 5.33 23.75 17.12
C TYR A 121 5.40 23.42 15.62
N LEU A 122 5.19 22.15 15.24
CA LEU A 122 5.25 21.70 13.86
C LEU A 122 4.22 22.39 12.95
N SER A 123 3.05 22.77 13.49
CA SER A 123 2.04 23.50 12.72
C SER A 123 2.48 24.91 12.32
N THR A 124 3.45 25.49 13.03
CA THR A 124 4.08 26.78 12.68
C THR A 124 5.18 26.65 11.62
N GLN A 125 5.63 25.42 11.35
CA GLN A 125 6.68 25.11 10.38
C GLN A 125 6.10 24.84 8.98
N GLU A 126 6.98 24.58 8.01
CA GLU A 126 6.60 24.23 6.64
C GLU A 126 6.45 22.73 6.41
N VAL A 127 5.84 22.01 7.36
CA VAL A 127 5.69 20.55 7.29
C VAL A 127 4.79 20.17 6.11
N GLU A 128 5.34 19.37 5.20
CA GLU A 128 4.66 18.80 4.04
C GLU A 128 4.17 17.37 4.30
N VAL A 129 4.83 16.64 5.20
CA VAL A 129 4.52 15.25 5.53
C VAL A 129 4.44 15.07 7.03
N LEU A 130 3.31 14.56 7.49
CA LEU A 130 3.08 14.23 8.88
C LEU A 130 2.63 12.78 8.98
N PHE A 131 3.40 11.98 9.72
CA PHE A 131 3.11 10.58 9.99
C PHE A 131 3.09 10.36 11.49
N LEU A 132 1.94 9.95 12.03
CA LEU A 132 1.76 9.66 13.44
C LEU A 132 1.22 8.23 13.59
N GLN A 133 1.96 7.36 14.27
CA GLN A 133 1.59 5.97 14.49
C GLN A 133 1.80 5.61 15.97
N GLU A 134 0.71 5.29 16.65
CA GLU A 134 0.77 4.67 17.98
C GLU A 134 0.99 3.16 17.83
N LEU A 135 1.98 2.58 18.51
CA LEU A 135 2.35 1.16 18.40
C LEU A 135 1.73 0.28 19.49
N GLY A 136 1.28 0.88 20.59
CA GLY A 136 0.74 0.18 21.74
C GLY A 136 -0.64 -0.43 21.49
N PRO A 137 -0.95 -1.55 22.17
CA PRO A 137 -2.31 -2.12 22.19
C PRO A 137 -3.29 -1.31 23.07
N GLN A 138 -2.83 -0.16 23.58
CA GLN A 138 -3.52 0.73 24.51
C GLN A 138 -4.73 1.43 23.85
N GLN A 139 -5.42 2.24 24.65
CA GLN A 139 -6.47 3.15 24.20
C GLN A 139 -5.96 4.10 23.10
N LEU A 140 -6.79 4.30 22.07
CA LEU A 140 -6.53 5.22 20.96
C LEU A 140 -6.19 6.62 21.48
N PHE A 141 -5.14 7.24 20.93
CA PHE A 141 -4.75 8.60 21.32
C PHE A 141 -5.63 9.65 20.66
N GLU A 142 -5.97 10.73 21.38
CA GLU A 142 -6.67 11.86 20.77
C GLU A 142 -5.69 12.78 20.05
N VAL A 143 -5.93 13.01 18.76
CA VAL A 143 -5.07 13.88 17.94
C VAL A 143 -5.30 15.35 18.32
N PRO A 144 -4.25 16.13 18.62
CA PRO A 144 -4.39 17.56 18.89
C PRO A 144 -5.07 18.32 17.75
N SER A 145 -6.00 19.22 18.07
CA SER A 145 -6.73 20.03 17.08
C SER A 145 -5.83 20.93 16.23
N ASN A 146 -4.63 21.26 16.74
CA ASN A 146 -3.56 21.96 16.00
C ASN A 146 -3.13 21.22 14.72
N LEU A 147 -3.43 19.93 14.59
CA LEU A 147 -3.26 19.17 13.34
C LEU A 147 -3.89 19.90 12.13
N PHE A 148 -5.03 20.55 12.33
CA PHE A 148 -5.76 21.21 11.25
C PHE A 148 -5.24 22.63 10.94
N SER A 149 -4.19 23.08 11.61
CA SER A 149 -3.58 24.40 11.40
C SER A 149 -2.41 24.38 10.40
N PHE A 150 -2.01 23.19 9.92
CA PHE A 150 -0.89 23.06 8.98
C PHE A 150 -1.25 23.63 7.60
N LYS A 151 -0.40 24.53 7.09
CA LYS A 151 -0.65 25.24 5.82
C LYS A 151 -0.12 24.50 4.58
N LYS A 152 1.04 23.85 4.72
CA LYS A 152 1.78 23.19 3.63
C LYS A 152 1.64 21.67 3.62
N LEU A 153 0.83 21.10 4.52
CA LEU A 153 0.71 19.64 4.66
C LEU A 153 0.09 19.03 3.39
N ARG A 154 0.85 18.13 2.76
CA ARG A 154 0.48 17.42 1.53
C ARG A 154 0.14 15.96 1.81
N ARG A 155 0.81 15.34 2.78
CA ARG A 155 0.59 13.93 3.13
C ARG A 155 0.37 13.78 4.63
N LEU A 156 -0.75 13.16 4.98
CA LEU A 156 -1.13 12.88 6.36
C LEU A 156 -1.34 11.38 6.54
N TYR A 157 -0.58 10.79 7.45
CA TYR A 157 -0.83 9.45 7.95
C TYR A 157 -1.16 9.51 9.44
N LEU A 158 -2.27 8.87 9.82
CA LEU A 158 -2.68 8.70 11.21
C LEU A 158 -2.96 7.22 11.49
N GLY A 159 -2.34 6.69 12.55
CA GLY A 159 -2.44 5.30 12.97
C GLY A 159 -2.82 5.15 14.44
N ASN A 160 -3.87 4.36 14.74
CA ASN A 160 -4.32 4.03 16.10
C ASN A 160 -4.72 5.27 16.93
N CYS A 161 -5.61 6.13 16.42
CA CYS A 161 -5.99 7.39 17.05
C CYS A 161 -7.50 7.70 17.01
N VAL A 162 -7.92 8.71 17.78
CA VAL A 162 -9.23 9.35 17.76
C VAL A 162 -9.09 10.71 17.12
N LEU A 163 -9.89 10.98 16.09
CA LEU A 163 -9.88 12.25 15.37
C LEU A 163 -11.19 13.01 15.65
N LYS A 164 -11.08 14.15 16.34
CA LYS A 164 -12.21 15.06 16.59
C LYS A 164 -12.04 16.33 15.77
N LEU A 165 -13.04 16.65 14.96
CA LEU A 165 -13.03 17.88 14.18
C LEU A 165 -13.44 19.08 15.05
N PRO A 166 -12.67 20.19 15.03
CA PRO A 166 -13.06 21.40 15.73
C PRO A 166 -14.26 22.07 15.04
N SER A 167 -15.03 22.87 15.77
CA SER A 167 -16.22 23.57 15.24
C SER A 167 -15.87 24.59 14.15
N ASN A 168 -14.69 25.22 14.24
CA ASN A 168 -14.16 26.17 13.26
C ASN A 168 -13.23 25.52 12.22
N PHE A 169 -13.46 24.24 11.90
CA PHE A 169 -12.64 23.47 10.97
C PHE A 169 -12.54 24.14 9.58
N GLY A 170 -11.39 24.76 9.30
CA GLY A 170 -11.07 25.44 8.03
C GLY A 170 -10.40 24.55 6.98
N GLY A 171 -10.17 23.28 7.32
CA GLY A 171 -9.56 22.30 6.43
C GLY A 171 -8.03 22.42 6.26
N LEU A 172 -7.47 21.48 5.50
CA LEU A 172 -6.05 21.36 5.15
C LEU A 172 -5.95 21.53 3.63
N ILE A 173 -5.85 22.79 3.19
CA ILE A 173 -6.03 23.16 1.78
C ILE A 173 -4.99 22.56 0.82
N SER A 174 -3.81 22.20 1.32
CA SER A 174 -2.69 21.65 0.52
C SER A 174 -2.66 20.11 0.49
N LEU A 175 -3.60 19.45 1.18
CA LEU A 175 -3.58 18.01 1.40
C LEU A 175 -3.88 17.24 0.11
N ARG A 176 -3.03 16.27 -0.22
CA ARG A 176 -3.11 15.43 -1.43
C ARG A 176 -3.27 13.96 -1.09
N GLU A 177 -2.61 13.48 -0.04
CA GLU A 177 -2.69 12.08 0.38
C GLU A 177 -3.13 11.96 1.84
N ILE A 178 -4.13 11.12 2.05
CA ILE A 178 -4.65 10.76 3.38
C ILE A 178 -4.54 9.26 3.53
N SER A 179 -3.96 8.82 4.64
CA SER A 179 -3.90 7.43 5.01
C SER A 179 -4.25 7.26 6.49
N PHE A 180 -5.41 6.67 6.75
CA PHE A 180 -5.87 6.38 8.10
C PHE A 180 -5.85 4.88 8.35
N SER A 181 -5.30 4.49 9.51
CA SER A 181 -5.19 3.12 9.96
C SER A 181 -5.69 3.02 11.40
N ASN A 182 -6.79 2.32 11.66
CA ASN A 182 -7.37 2.23 13.01
C ASN A 182 -7.70 3.61 13.61
N VAL A 183 -8.44 4.43 12.87
CA VAL A 183 -8.83 5.79 13.28
C VAL A 183 -10.31 5.85 13.63
N LEU A 184 -10.64 6.27 14.84
CA LEU A 184 -12.01 6.51 15.29
C LEU A 184 -12.46 7.93 14.91
N ILE A 185 -13.46 8.00 14.03
CA ILE A 185 -14.11 9.23 13.54
C ILE A 185 -15.55 8.89 13.11
N SER A 186 -16.47 9.84 13.22
CA SER A 186 -17.86 9.64 12.80
C SER A 186 -18.03 9.76 11.28
N ASP A 187 -19.11 9.17 10.73
CA ASP A 187 -19.46 9.27 9.30
C ASP A 187 -19.59 10.74 8.83
N ASP A 188 -20.23 11.59 9.65
CA ASP A 188 -20.43 13.01 9.35
C ASP A 188 -19.13 13.81 9.39
N ASP A 189 -18.28 13.54 10.37
CA ASP A 189 -17.01 14.23 10.53
C ASP A 189 -16.03 13.85 9.41
N LEU A 190 -15.95 12.56 9.04
CA LEU A 190 -15.13 12.12 7.91
C LEU A 190 -15.61 12.78 6.61
N HIS A 191 -16.92 12.83 6.39
CA HIS A 191 -17.49 13.46 5.21
C HIS A 191 -17.22 14.97 5.16
N ARG A 192 -17.45 15.69 6.27
CA ARG A 192 -17.14 17.12 6.41
C ARG A 192 -15.66 17.39 6.16
N MET A 193 -14.80 16.50 6.66
CA MET A 193 -13.36 16.56 6.47
C MET A 193 -12.99 16.47 4.98
N LEU A 194 -13.49 15.46 4.26
CA LEU A 194 -13.21 15.27 2.83
C LEU A 194 -13.74 16.44 1.97
N ARG A 195 -14.87 17.04 2.33
CA ARG A 195 -15.39 18.24 1.65
C ARG A 195 -14.47 19.45 1.77
N ALA A 196 -13.77 19.59 2.89
CA ALA A 196 -12.82 20.68 3.09
C ALA A 196 -11.47 20.47 2.38
N TYR A 197 -11.24 19.30 1.75
CA TYR A 197 -9.97 18.92 1.14
C TYR A 197 -10.07 18.74 -0.38
N PRO A 198 -10.23 19.83 -1.16
CA PRO A 198 -10.52 19.74 -2.60
C PRO A 198 -9.36 19.18 -3.45
N LEU A 199 -8.14 19.13 -2.91
CA LEU A 199 -6.93 18.69 -3.64
C LEU A 199 -6.53 17.24 -3.38
N VAL A 200 -7.31 16.48 -2.60
CA VAL A 200 -6.96 15.08 -2.27
C VAL A 200 -7.01 14.21 -3.52
N GLU A 201 -5.87 13.57 -3.79
CA GLU A 201 -5.63 12.67 -4.91
C GLU A 201 -5.65 11.20 -4.47
N LYS A 202 -5.29 10.91 -3.22
CA LYS A 202 -5.20 9.55 -2.68
C LYS A 202 -5.83 9.47 -1.30
N LEU A 203 -6.76 8.54 -1.14
CA LEU A 203 -7.43 8.23 0.12
C LEU A 203 -7.27 6.75 0.47
N VAL A 204 -6.66 6.46 1.61
CA VAL A 204 -6.51 5.11 2.16
C VAL A 204 -7.19 5.06 3.51
N LEU A 205 -8.21 4.22 3.64
CA LEU A 205 -8.97 4.01 4.86
C LEU A 205 -8.84 2.55 5.26
N SER A 206 -8.15 2.29 6.37
CA SER A 206 -7.92 0.95 6.89
C SER A 206 -8.38 0.86 8.32
N ARG A 207 -9.24 -0.11 8.64
CA ARG A 207 -9.79 -0.36 9.97
C ARG A 207 -10.38 0.93 10.56
N MET A 208 -11.53 1.40 10.08
CA MET A 208 -12.13 2.63 10.59
C MET A 208 -13.28 2.27 11.54
N PRO A 209 -13.03 2.07 12.85
CA PRO A 209 -14.10 1.73 13.78
C PRO A 209 -15.15 2.85 13.81
N GLY A 210 -16.42 2.47 13.79
CA GLY A 210 -17.54 3.42 13.84
C GLY A 210 -17.98 3.99 12.48
N ILE A 211 -17.22 3.77 11.40
CA ILE A 211 -17.66 4.17 10.06
C ILE A 211 -18.62 3.13 9.49
N GLN A 212 -19.83 3.56 9.14
CA GLN A 212 -20.88 2.70 8.56
C GLN A 212 -21.29 3.20 7.18
N HIS A 213 -21.47 4.51 7.00
CA HIS A 213 -21.93 5.11 5.75
C HIS A 213 -20.83 6.00 5.16
N LEU A 214 -20.04 5.42 4.26
CA LEU A 214 -18.90 6.11 3.67
C LEU A 214 -19.34 7.05 2.55
N ARG A 215 -19.35 8.36 2.84
CA ARG A 215 -19.64 9.42 1.85
C ARG A 215 -18.36 10.12 1.41
N ILE A 216 -17.96 9.87 0.16
CA ILE A 216 -16.73 10.39 -0.41
C ILE A 216 -17.04 11.58 -1.30
N TYR A 217 -16.43 12.71 -0.96
CA TYR A 217 -16.34 13.87 -1.83
C TYR A 217 -14.86 14.13 -2.12
N GLY A 218 -14.49 14.18 -3.40
CA GLY A 218 -13.09 14.31 -3.79
C GLY A 218 -12.94 14.59 -5.28
N PRO A 219 -12.96 15.85 -5.72
CA PRO A 219 -12.98 16.18 -7.14
C PRO A 219 -11.72 15.78 -7.91
N ARG A 220 -10.59 15.69 -7.20
CA ARG A 220 -9.29 15.27 -7.73
C ARG A 220 -8.87 13.87 -7.29
N LEU A 221 -9.76 13.12 -6.63
CA LEU A 221 -9.42 11.81 -6.10
C LEU A 221 -9.14 10.85 -7.25
N THR A 222 -7.93 10.29 -7.29
CA THR A 222 -7.48 9.34 -8.32
C THR A 222 -7.35 7.93 -7.78
N MET A 223 -7.09 7.78 -6.48
CA MET A 223 -6.89 6.49 -5.82
C MET A 223 -7.69 6.40 -4.52
N LEU A 224 -8.48 5.34 -4.41
CA LEU A 224 -9.26 5.00 -3.22
C LEU A 224 -8.92 3.58 -2.76
N VAL A 225 -8.49 3.44 -1.50
CA VAL A 225 -8.26 2.15 -0.87
C VAL A 225 -9.15 2.03 0.36
N ILE A 226 -10.01 1.02 0.36
CA ILE A 226 -10.94 0.73 1.46
C ILE A 226 -10.58 -0.65 2.03
N ASP A 227 -10.23 -0.64 3.30
CA ASP A 227 -9.97 -1.82 4.11
C ASP A 227 -10.66 -1.68 5.46
N THR A 228 -11.97 -1.42 5.41
CA THR A 228 -12.82 -1.24 6.59
C THR A 228 -14.20 -1.81 6.32
N ASN A 229 -14.85 -2.27 7.38
CA ASN A 229 -16.24 -2.72 7.32
C ASN A 229 -17.13 -1.48 7.19
N ILE A 230 -17.96 -1.42 6.15
CA ILE A 230 -18.92 -0.33 5.89
C ILE A 230 -20.27 -0.94 5.51
N GLU A 231 -21.38 -0.31 5.84
CA GLU A 231 -22.70 -0.76 5.39
C GLU A 231 -23.03 -0.22 4.01
N ASP A 232 -22.67 1.05 3.74
CA ASP A 232 -22.99 1.77 2.52
C ASP A 232 -21.82 2.62 2.02
N ILE A 233 -21.77 2.86 0.70
CA ILE A 233 -20.83 3.78 0.07
C ILE A 233 -21.53 4.67 -0.95
N VAL A 234 -21.28 5.97 -0.84
CA VAL A 234 -21.72 6.97 -1.81
C VAL A 234 -20.52 7.81 -2.22
N ILE A 235 -20.26 7.83 -3.52
CA ILE A 235 -19.30 8.76 -4.11
C ILE A 235 -20.11 9.87 -4.76
N GLU A 236 -19.96 11.10 -4.26
CA GLU A 236 -20.71 12.26 -4.74
C GLU A 236 -20.29 12.66 -6.16
N GLU A 237 -21.20 13.33 -6.88
CA GLU A 237 -20.95 13.90 -8.22
C GLU A 237 -19.81 14.92 -8.14
N GLY A 238 -18.61 14.43 -8.37
CA GLY A 238 -17.37 15.19 -8.17
C GLY A 238 -16.14 14.33 -8.40
N ALA A 239 -16.15 13.05 -7.99
CA ALA A 239 -15.02 12.13 -8.17
C ALA A 239 -14.84 11.61 -9.62
N ALA A 240 -14.93 12.50 -10.61
CA ALA A 240 -14.77 12.19 -12.02
C ALA A 240 -13.38 11.65 -12.36
N CYS A 241 -12.37 11.89 -11.51
CA CYS A 241 -10.98 11.50 -11.72
C CYS A 241 -10.60 10.14 -11.10
N LEU A 242 -11.54 9.42 -10.46
CA LEU A 242 -11.22 8.21 -9.71
C LEU A 242 -10.84 7.06 -10.64
N ALA A 243 -9.52 6.85 -10.78
CA ALA A 243 -8.92 5.90 -11.70
C ALA A 243 -8.59 4.55 -11.06
N SER A 244 -8.30 4.51 -9.76
CA SER A 244 -7.94 3.29 -9.05
C SER A 244 -8.76 3.09 -7.79
N VAL A 245 -9.41 1.94 -7.67
CA VAL A 245 -10.15 1.52 -6.48
C VAL A 245 -9.63 0.18 -5.98
N CYS A 246 -9.33 0.08 -4.70
CA CYS A 246 -8.89 -1.14 -4.04
C CYS A 246 -9.78 -1.42 -2.82
N ILE A 247 -10.41 -2.60 -2.78
CA ILE A 247 -11.26 -3.04 -1.68
C ILE A 247 -10.66 -4.32 -1.09
N ARG A 248 -10.16 -4.24 0.16
CA ARG A 248 -9.44 -5.33 0.82
C ARG A 248 -10.31 -6.15 1.78
N ASN A 249 -11.16 -5.47 2.53
CA ASN A 249 -12.09 -6.07 3.48
C ASN A 249 -11.49 -7.19 4.37
N ALA A 250 -10.30 -6.96 4.94
CA ALA A 250 -9.48 -8.02 5.56
C ALA A 250 -9.90 -8.43 6.99
N LEU A 251 -10.93 -7.81 7.58
CA LEU A 251 -11.30 -7.94 9.01
C LEU A 251 -12.72 -8.44 9.28
N CYS A 252 -13.31 -9.18 8.34
CA CYS A 252 -14.69 -9.62 8.53
C CYS A 252 -14.81 -10.73 9.56
N ASN A 253 -15.09 -10.34 10.79
CA ASN A 253 -15.90 -11.15 11.70
C ASN A 253 -17.37 -10.95 11.32
N ASP A 254 -17.89 -11.92 10.57
CA ASP A 254 -19.28 -12.38 10.47
C ASP A 254 -20.45 -11.44 10.09
N ARG A 255 -20.31 -10.12 9.91
CA ARG A 255 -21.40 -9.26 9.36
C ARG A 255 -20.86 -8.16 8.45
N MET A 256 -20.74 -8.50 7.17
CA MET A 256 -20.12 -7.74 6.08
C MET A 256 -21.02 -6.66 5.49
N ILE A 257 -20.42 -5.84 4.61
CA ILE A 257 -21.05 -4.79 3.81
C ILE A 257 -22.47 -5.19 3.37
N ARG A 258 -23.48 -4.70 4.09
CA ARG A 258 -24.88 -5.08 3.87
C ARG A 258 -25.42 -4.62 2.53
N ASN A 259 -24.84 -3.55 1.98
CA ASN A 259 -25.32 -2.92 0.76
C ASN A 259 -24.27 -2.94 -0.36
N TRP A 260 -23.90 -4.15 -0.81
CA TRP A 260 -23.03 -4.29 -1.99
C TRP A 260 -23.66 -3.66 -3.24
N GLN A 261 -24.98 -3.50 -3.32
CA GLN A 261 -25.66 -2.79 -4.40
C GLN A 261 -25.13 -1.36 -4.53
N SER A 262 -24.87 -0.70 -3.40
CA SER A 262 -24.27 0.62 -3.39
C SER A 262 -22.83 0.62 -3.88
N VAL A 263 -22.02 -0.37 -3.48
CA VAL A 263 -20.65 -0.52 -3.99
C VAL A 263 -20.65 -0.73 -5.51
N ILE A 264 -21.54 -1.60 -6.02
CA ILE A 264 -21.65 -1.85 -7.45
C ILE A 264 -22.16 -0.62 -8.19
N ARG A 265 -23.19 0.05 -7.67
CA ARG A 265 -23.72 1.31 -8.23
C ARG A 265 -22.63 2.37 -8.29
N CYS A 266 -21.83 2.47 -7.23
CA CYS A 266 -20.68 3.36 -7.15
C CYS A 266 -19.67 3.03 -8.26
N LEU A 267 -19.16 1.80 -8.31
CA LEU A 267 -18.17 1.37 -9.32
C LEU A 267 -18.70 1.47 -10.77
N HIS A 268 -19.99 1.22 -10.97
CA HIS A 268 -20.66 1.37 -12.27
C HIS A 268 -20.71 2.84 -12.72
N GLY A 269 -20.94 3.78 -11.81
CA GLY A 269 -21.02 5.21 -12.11
C GLY A 269 -19.67 5.89 -12.38
N LEU A 270 -18.55 5.23 -12.09
CA LEU A 270 -17.21 5.80 -12.28
C LEU A 270 -16.80 5.83 -13.75
N LYS A 271 -16.68 7.06 -14.28
CA LYS A 271 -16.35 7.33 -15.69
C LYS A 271 -14.85 7.27 -16.03
N ALA A 272 -13.98 7.25 -15.02
CA ALA A 272 -12.52 7.22 -15.21
C ALA A 272 -11.86 5.98 -14.58
N LEU A 273 -12.64 5.01 -14.09
CA LEU A 273 -12.10 3.83 -13.42
C LEU A 273 -11.26 3.01 -14.41
N GLU A 274 -9.96 2.95 -14.19
CA GLU A 274 -9.02 2.17 -14.99
C GLU A 274 -8.58 0.88 -14.29
N SER A 275 -8.45 0.92 -12.95
CA SER A 275 -7.87 -0.16 -12.15
C SER A 275 -8.75 -0.51 -10.95
N LEU A 276 -9.18 -1.77 -10.88
CA LEU A 276 -9.94 -2.31 -9.77
C LEU A 276 -9.16 -3.45 -9.10
N VAL A 277 -8.99 -3.35 -7.78
CA VAL A 277 -8.40 -4.40 -6.95
C VAL A 277 -9.43 -4.89 -5.94
N LEU A 278 -9.75 -6.18 -5.95
CA LEU A 278 -10.67 -6.82 -5.01
C LEU A 278 -9.97 -7.96 -4.29
N PHE A 279 -10.23 -8.14 -3.00
CA PHE A 279 -9.66 -9.23 -2.21
C PHE A 279 -10.65 -10.40 -2.06
N GLY A 280 -10.11 -11.59 -1.79
CA GLY A 280 -10.85 -12.85 -1.81
C GLY A 280 -11.98 -12.92 -0.81
N ASP A 281 -11.82 -12.33 0.38
CA ASP A 281 -12.87 -12.31 1.40
C ASP A 281 -14.10 -11.53 0.91
N PHE A 282 -13.88 -10.44 0.17
CA PHE A 282 -14.96 -9.69 -0.48
C PHE A 282 -15.67 -10.52 -1.57
N ILE A 283 -14.90 -11.25 -2.39
CA ILE A 283 -15.47 -12.11 -3.46
C ILE A 283 -16.26 -13.28 -2.85
N LYS A 284 -15.84 -13.80 -1.69
CA LYS A 284 -16.51 -14.89 -1.00
C LYS A 284 -17.92 -14.48 -0.55
N VAL A 285 -18.09 -13.32 0.07
CA VAL A 285 -19.44 -12.87 0.44
C VAL A 285 -20.33 -12.64 -0.77
N TRP A 286 -19.76 -12.14 -1.87
CA TRP A 286 -20.51 -12.09 -3.11
C TRP A 286 -20.90 -13.47 -3.64
N ALA A 287 -20.10 -14.51 -3.39
CA ALA A 287 -20.43 -15.87 -3.79
C ALA A 287 -21.58 -16.45 -2.96
N ASP A 288 -21.62 -16.12 -1.67
CA ASP A 288 -22.60 -16.63 -0.71
C ASP A 288 -23.98 -15.95 -0.89
N ASP A 289 -24.02 -14.64 -1.17
CA ASP A 289 -25.27 -13.87 -1.28
C ASP A 289 -26.03 -14.07 -2.60
N TYR A 290 -25.38 -14.66 -3.62
CA TYR A 290 -25.76 -14.39 -5.00
C TYR A 290 -25.71 -15.65 -5.88
N ASN A 291 -26.90 -16.15 -6.25
CA ASN A 291 -27.09 -17.14 -7.32
C ASN A 291 -27.02 -16.47 -8.72
N LEU A 292 -25.95 -15.70 -8.99
CA LEU A 292 -25.90 -14.80 -10.13
C LEU A 292 -25.79 -15.52 -11.49
N GLU A 293 -26.85 -15.42 -12.29
CA GLU A 293 -26.79 -15.63 -13.74
C GLU A 293 -26.26 -14.38 -14.49
N THR A 294 -26.49 -13.17 -13.96
CA THR A 294 -26.05 -11.90 -14.59
C THR A 294 -25.43 -10.93 -13.60
N PHE A 295 -24.12 -10.75 -13.71
CA PHE A 295 -23.35 -9.86 -12.85
C PHE A 295 -23.63 -8.37 -13.15
N PRO A 296 -23.94 -7.53 -12.14
CA PRO A 296 -24.42 -6.16 -12.37
C PRO A 296 -23.32 -5.13 -12.62
N LEU A 297 -22.05 -5.40 -12.26
CA LEU A 297 -20.98 -4.45 -12.53
C LEU A 297 -20.65 -4.43 -14.02
N ARG A 298 -21.00 -3.34 -14.69
CA ARG A 298 -20.59 -3.05 -16.07
C ARG A 298 -19.78 -1.77 -16.04
N ASN A 299 -18.50 -1.84 -16.34
CA ASN A 299 -17.66 -0.65 -16.46
C ASN A 299 -16.88 -0.71 -17.78
N GLY A 300 -17.09 0.29 -18.63
CA GLY A 300 -16.48 0.38 -19.95
C GLY A 300 -15.08 0.99 -19.95
N THR A 301 -14.62 1.58 -18.84
CA THR A 301 -13.31 2.25 -18.78
C THR A 301 -12.23 1.40 -18.13
N MET A 302 -12.63 0.35 -17.40
CA MET A 302 -11.70 -0.50 -16.67
C MET A 302 -10.77 -1.27 -17.62
N THR A 303 -9.47 -1.14 -17.39
CA THR A 303 -8.40 -1.77 -18.16
C THR A 303 -7.59 -2.78 -17.35
N HIS A 304 -7.56 -2.64 -16.02
CA HIS A 304 -6.81 -3.49 -15.11
C HIS A 304 -7.73 -4.04 -14.03
N LEU A 305 -7.78 -5.36 -13.90
CA LEU A 305 -8.50 -6.06 -12.84
C LEU A 305 -7.53 -6.94 -12.04
N SER A 306 -7.46 -6.73 -10.74
CA SER A 306 -6.64 -7.52 -9.83
C SER A 306 -7.50 -8.15 -8.74
N LEU A 307 -7.53 -9.47 -8.68
CA LEU A 307 -8.16 -10.22 -7.61
C LEU A 307 -7.06 -10.77 -6.68
N ARG A 308 -7.07 -10.41 -5.40
CA ARG A 308 -6.02 -10.80 -4.45
C ARG A 308 -6.57 -11.77 -3.42
N ASP A 309 -5.73 -12.69 -2.93
CA ASP A 309 -6.05 -13.63 -1.86
C ASP A 309 -7.36 -14.45 -2.06
N VAL A 310 -7.68 -14.81 -3.30
CA VAL A 310 -8.90 -15.54 -3.66
C VAL A 310 -8.83 -16.98 -3.15
N ALA A 311 -9.83 -17.40 -2.38
CA ALA A 311 -10.02 -18.79 -1.98
C ALA A 311 -10.95 -19.50 -2.97
N LEU A 312 -10.40 -20.36 -3.83
CA LEU A 312 -11.15 -21.16 -4.80
C LEU A 312 -11.72 -22.43 -4.14
N ASP A 313 -12.54 -22.23 -3.12
CA ASP A 313 -13.16 -23.31 -2.34
C ASP A 313 -14.59 -23.63 -2.85
N ALA A 314 -15.23 -22.70 -3.57
CA ALA A 314 -16.57 -22.83 -4.14
C ALA A 314 -16.59 -22.44 -5.63
N VAL A 315 -17.53 -23.01 -6.41
CA VAL A 315 -17.65 -22.72 -7.86
C VAL A 315 -18.23 -21.32 -8.09
N GLU A 316 -19.00 -20.83 -7.13
CA GLU A 316 -19.64 -19.52 -7.10
C GLU A 316 -18.59 -18.39 -7.11
N VAL A 317 -17.51 -18.53 -6.33
CA VAL A 317 -16.36 -17.61 -6.34
C VAL A 317 -15.74 -17.52 -7.75
N LEU A 318 -15.58 -18.65 -8.42
CA LEU A 318 -15.05 -18.69 -9.79
C LEU A 318 -16.02 -18.03 -10.78
N LYS A 319 -17.33 -18.32 -10.67
CA LYS A 319 -18.36 -17.69 -11.51
C LYS A 319 -18.30 -16.18 -11.43
N ILE A 320 -18.08 -15.62 -10.23
CA ILE A 320 -17.90 -14.17 -10.04
C ILE A 320 -16.63 -13.66 -10.72
N CYS A 321 -15.49 -14.35 -10.53
CA CYS A 321 -14.22 -13.97 -11.16
C CYS A 321 -14.35 -13.90 -12.70
N LEU A 322 -14.95 -14.92 -13.32
CA LEU A 322 -15.16 -14.98 -14.76
C LEU A 322 -16.23 -13.98 -15.23
N SER A 323 -17.27 -13.76 -14.42
CA SER A 323 -18.31 -12.78 -14.74
C SER A 323 -17.78 -11.35 -14.73
N LEU A 324 -16.90 -11.00 -13.78
CA LEU A 324 -16.23 -9.69 -13.74
C LEU A 324 -15.42 -9.43 -15.01
N LEU A 325 -14.68 -10.43 -15.50
CA LEU A 325 -13.97 -10.33 -16.77
C LEU A 325 -14.93 -10.21 -17.97
N ARG A 326 -16.06 -10.93 -17.94
CA ARG A 326 -17.05 -10.89 -19.01
C ARG A 326 -17.82 -9.57 -19.08
N THR A 327 -18.16 -8.97 -17.94
CA THR A 327 -18.96 -7.74 -17.90
C THR A 327 -18.15 -6.46 -18.09
N CYS A 328 -16.81 -6.58 -18.07
CA CYS A 328 -15.89 -5.46 -18.24
C CYS A 328 -15.07 -5.66 -19.52
N PRO A 329 -15.60 -5.26 -20.70
CA PRO A 329 -15.09 -5.70 -22.00
C PRO A 329 -13.69 -5.16 -22.34
N ASN A 330 -13.25 -4.08 -21.69
CA ASN A 330 -11.99 -3.39 -22.01
C ASN A 330 -10.82 -3.78 -21.09
N VAL A 331 -10.97 -4.82 -20.27
CA VAL A 331 -9.90 -5.30 -19.39
C VAL A 331 -8.77 -5.90 -20.23
N LYS A 332 -7.60 -5.24 -20.21
CA LYS A 332 -6.37 -5.63 -20.89
C LYS A 332 -5.43 -6.44 -20.01
N SER A 333 -5.46 -6.18 -18.70
CA SER A 333 -4.60 -6.85 -17.73
C SER A 333 -5.41 -7.47 -16.61
N PHE A 334 -5.27 -8.78 -16.41
CA PHE A 334 -5.89 -9.52 -15.34
C PHE A 334 -4.82 -10.11 -14.41
N ASN A 335 -4.92 -9.83 -13.11
CA ASN A 335 -4.07 -10.41 -12.09
C ASN A 335 -4.92 -11.17 -11.08
N ILE A 336 -4.57 -12.42 -10.76
CA ILE A 336 -5.23 -13.20 -9.72
C ILE A 336 -4.20 -13.82 -8.78
N THR A 337 -4.32 -13.54 -7.48
CA THR A 337 -3.56 -14.20 -6.42
C THR A 337 -4.48 -15.17 -5.69
N ILE A 338 -4.09 -16.44 -5.65
CA ILE A 338 -4.89 -17.52 -5.07
C ILE A 338 -4.33 -17.86 -3.70
N LYS A 339 -5.17 -17.76 -2.66
CA LYS A 339 -4.82 -18.07 -1.26
C LYS A 339 -4.92 -19.57 -0.99
N ALA A 340 -5.99 -20.20 -1.46
CA ALA A 340 -6.25 -21.63 -1.32
C ALA A 340 -7.11 -22.12 -2.50
N ALA A 341 -7.03 -23.41 -2.83
CA ALA A 341 -7.96 -24.05 -3.75
C ALA A 341 -8.33 -25.43 -3.22
N LYS A 342 -9.40 -25.50 -2.41
CA LYS A 342 -9.96 -26.74 -1.86
C LYS A 342 -11.23 -27.12 -2.63
N GLY A 343 -11.10 -27.75 -3.80
CA GLY A 343 -12.29 -28.06 -4.61
C GLY A 343 -12.03 -28.52 -6.05
N GLN A 344 -10.88 -29.15 -6.30
CA GLN A 344 -10.33 -29.36 -7.65
C GLN A 344 -11.28 -30.04 -8.64
N LYS A 345 -12.07 -31.02 -8.21
CA LYS A 345 -12.93 -31.83 -9.10
C LYS A 345 -14.09 -31.02 -9.69
N LEU A 346 -14.90 -30.39 -8.83
CA LEU A 346 -16.05 -29.58 -9.25
C LEU A 346 -15.61 -28.36 -10.07
N PHE A 347 -14.50 -27.75 -9.67
CA PHE A 347 -13.88 -26.65 -10.41
C PHE A 347 -13.49 -27.05 -11.84
N THR A 348 -12.77 -28.16 -11.98
CA THR A 348 -12.29 -28.65 -13.28
C THR A 348 -13.46 -29.07 -14.16
N GLN A 349 -14.52 -29.64 -13.57
CA GLN A 349 -15.74 -29.99 -14.29
C GLN A 349 -16.44 -28.74 -14.83
N PHE A 350 -16.65 -27.72 -14.00
CA PHE A 350 -17.29 -26.47 -14.42
C PHE A 350 -16.55 -25.79 -15.59
N LEU A 351 -15.21 -25.72 -15.52
CA LEU A 351 -14.42 -25.13 -16.60
C LEU A 351 -14.53 -25.92 -17.92
N LYS A 352 -14.60 -27.25 -17.85
CA LYS A 352 -14.81 -28.10 -19.03
C LYS A 352 -16.20 -27.93 -19.64
N GLU A 353 -17.24 -27.89 -18.81
CA GLU A 353 -18.64 -27.71 -19.24
C GLU A 353 -18.94 -26.31 -19.83
N ASN A 354 -18.08 -25.34 -19.54
CA ASN A 354 -18.22 -23.97 -20.04
C ASN A 354 -17.11 -23.56 -21.01
N HIS A 355 -16.42 -24.54 -21.60
CA HIS A 355 -15.42 -24.28 -22.63
C HIS A 355 -16.06 -23.56 -23.83
N GLY A 356 -15.47 -22.45 -24.29
CA GLY A 356 -15.98 -21.66 -25.41
C GLY A 356 -17.23 -20.82 -25.13
N LYS A 357 -17.79 -20.86 -23.91
CA LYS A 357 -18.90 -19.95 -23.51
C LYS A 357 -18.41 -18.57 -23.06
N PHE A 358 -17.12 -18.45 -22.78
CA PHE A 358 -16.47 -17.20 -22.40
C PHE A 358 -15.51 -16.79 -23.52
N SER A 359 -15.38 -15.50 -23.75
CA SER A 359 -14.43 -14.94 -24.71
C SER A 359 -13.92 -13.61 -24.18
N PHE A 360 -12.60 -13.47 -24.12
CA PHE A 360 -11.91 -12.30 -23.60
C PHE A 360 -10.96 -11.73 -24.66
N PRO A 361 -11.48 -11.14 -25.75
CA PRO A 361 -10.68 -10.77 -26.92
C PRO A 361 -9.69 -9.62 -26.65
N VAL A 362 -9.94 -8.78 -25.64
CA VAL A 362 -9.12 -7.59 -25.33
C VAL A 362 -8.00 -7.91 -24.32
N LEU A 363 -8.01 -9.12 -23.74
CA LEU A 363 -7.09 -9.49 -22.67
C LEU A 363 -5.68 -9.74 -23.23
N ASN A 364 -4.73 -8.88 -22.85
CA ASN A 364 -3.35 -8.90 -23.33
C ASN A 364 -2.38 -9.52 -22.33
N SER A 365 -2.66 -9.41 -21.03
CA SER A 365 -1.77 -9.85 -19.96
C SER A 365 -2.53 -10.58 -18.87
N ILE A 366 -2.04 -11.76 -18.51
CA ILE A 366 -2.52 -12.53 -17.35
C ILE A 366 -1.37 -12.75 -16.39
N SER A 367 -1.58 -12.39 -15.13
CA SER A 367 -0.69 -12.74 -14.03
C SER A 367 -1.43 -13.61 -13.03
N VAL A 368 -0.88 -14.78 -12.70
CA VAL A 368 -1.44 -15.68 -11.70
C VAL A 368 -0.40 -15.99 -10.64
N THR A 369 -0.73 -15.71 -9.38
CA THR A 369 0.09 -16.09 -8.23
C THR A 369 -0.52 -17.32 -7.55
N CYS A 370 0.23 -18.42 -7.57
CA CYS A 370 -0.18 -19.71 -7.00
C CYS A 370 0.24 -19.84 -5.52
N PRO A 371 -0.59 -20.45 -4.67
CA PRO A 371 -0.24 -20.72 -3.28
C PRO A 371 0.76 -21.88 -3.16
N SER A 372 1.40 -21.98 -2.00
CA SER A 372 2.30 -23.09 -1.68
C SER A 372 1.49 -24.37 -1.36
N GLY A 373 1.35 -25.30 -2.31
CA GLY A 373 0.70 -26.60 -2.03
C GLY A 373 0.28 -27.42 -3.25
N ASN A 374 -0.57 -28.43 -3.03
CA ASN A 374 -1.13 -29.32 -4.06
C ASN A 374 -2.17 -28.65 -4.98
N SER A 375 -2.49 -27.37 -4.75
CA SER A 375 -3.47 -26.59 -5.52
C SER A 375 -3.00 -26.18 -6.92
N MET A 376 -1.75 -26.50 -7.30
CA MET A 376 -1.17 -26.08 -8.57
C MET A 376 -1.96 -26.55 -9.79
N GLU A 377 -2.52 -27.76 -9.75
CA GLU A 377 -3.25 -28.30 -10.89
C GLU A 377 -4.59 -27.59 -11.12
N CYS A 378 -5.31 -27.17 -10.06
CA CYS A 378 -6.47 -26.27 -10.19
C CYS A 378 -6.09 -24.96 -10.88
N THR A 379 -5.03 -24.32 -10.37
CA THR A 379 -4.56 -23.04 -10.88
C THR A 379 -4.12 -23.16 -12.34
N MET A 380 -3.51 -24.29 -12.71
CA MET A 380 -3.16 -24.57 -14.09
C MET A 380 -4.38 -24.70 -14.99
N THR A 381 -5.39 -25.46 -14.59
CA THR A 381 -6.64 -25.56 -15.35
C THR A 381 -7.29 -24.18 -15.53
N LEU A 382 -7.23 -23.30 -14.53
CA LEU A 382 -7.70 -21.92 -14.64
C LEU A 382 -6.91 -21.11 -15.67
N ILE A 383 -5.58 -21.17 -15.60
CA ILE A 383 -4.71 -20.44 -16.54
C ILE A 383 -4.97 -20.94 -17.96
N GLU A 384 -5.02 -22.26 -18.16
CA GLU A 384 -5.30 -22.87 -19.46
C GLU A 384 -6.65 -22.44 -20.01
N PHE A 385 -7.69 -22.43 -19.16
CA PHE A 385 -9.01 -21.94 -19.54
C PHE A 385 -8.98 -20.47 -19.95
N LEU A 386 -8.35 -19.59 -19.16
CA LEU A 386 -8.27 -18.16 -19.50
C LEU A 386 -7.50 -17.95 -20.81
N CYS A 387 -6.38 -18.65 -20.99
CA CYS A 387 -5.56 -18.62 -22.19
C CYS A 387 -6.34 -19.08 -23.43
N ALA A 388 -7.04 -20.22 -23.35
CA ALA A 388 -7.83 -20.77 -24.45
C ALA A 388 -8.99 -19.84 -24.90
N ASN A 389 -9.52 -19.02 -23.97
CA ASN A 389 -10.60 -18.07 -24.26
C ASN A 389 -10.09 -16.64 -24.50
N SER A 390 -8.77 -16.42 -24.62
CA SER A 390 -8.14 -15.09 -24.83
C SER A 390 -7.23 -15.09 -26.07
N PRO A 391 -7.77 -14.84 -27.27
CA PRO A 391 -7.03 -15.01 -28.52
C PRO A 391 -5.85 -14.03 -28.71
N ASN A 392 -5.89 -12.86 -28.08
CA ASN A 392 -4.87 -11.79 -28.26
C ASN A 392 -3.87 -11.70 -27.11
N ILE A 393 -3.73 -12.76 -26.32
CA ILE A 393 -2.87 -12.75 -25.15
C ILE A 393 -1.39 -12.65 -25.53
N LYS A 394 -0.67 -11.70 -24.93
CA LYS A 394 0.74 -11.41 -25.21
C LYS A 394 1.66 -11.83 -24.07
N VAL A 395 1.19 -11.74 -22.83
CA VAL A 395 1.99 -12.02 -21.64
C VAL A 395 1.22 -12.91 -20.68
N VAL A 396 1.86 -14.00 -20.26
CA VAL A 396 1.35 -14.87 -19.20
C VAL A 396 2.44 -14.99 -18.15
N SER A 397 2.22 -14.46 -16.94
CA SER A 397 3.14 -14.61 -15.81
C SER A 397 2.55 -15.53 -14.75
N VAL A 398 3.28 -16.58 -14.40
CA VAL A 398 2.93 -17.47 -13.29
C VAL A 398 3.94 -17.25 -12.18
N THR A 399 3.48 -16.73 -11.04
CA THR A 399 4.29 -16.57 -9.85
C THR A 399 3.94 -17.68 -8.86
N LYS A 400 4.94 -18.35 -8.28
CA LYS A 400 4.71 -19.24 -7.15
C LYS A 400 5.15 -18.56 -5.85
N GLY A 401 4.22 -18.44 -4.91
CA GLY A 401 4.51 -18.08 -3.52
C GLY A 401 4.89 -19.29 -2.67
N GLY A 402 5.72 -19.06 -1.64
CA GLY A 402 6.03 -20.00 -0.59
C GLY A 402 7.51 -20.37 -0.43
N LYS A 403 7.79 -21.21 0.58
CA LYS A 403 9.15 -21.54 1.04
C LYS A 403 10.00 -22.40 0.08
N ARG A 404 9.40 -23.03 -0.93
CA ARG A 404 10.12 -23.91 -1.88
C ARG A 404 9.65 -23.71 -3.31
N ASP A 405 10.62 -23.54 -4.20
CA ASP A 405 10.40 -23.47 -5.65
C ASP A 405 9.76 -24.76 -6.19
N MET A 406 9.18 -24.73 -7.38
CA MET A 406 8.78 -25.95 -8.07
C MET A 406 10.00 -26.73 -8.56
N ASN A 407 9.89 -28.05 -8.59
CA ASN A 407 10.86 -28.88 -9.32
C ASN A 407 10.89 -28.43 -10.79
N THR A 408 12.08 -28.21 -11.34
CA THR A 408 12.35 -27.76 -12.71
C THR A 408 11.62 -28.58 -13.78
N SER A 409 11.42 -29.88 -13.55
CA SER A 409 10.63 -30.76 -14.43
C SER A 409 9.15 -30.38 -14.51
N ARG A 410 8.54 -29.95 -13.39
CA ARG A 410 7.15 -29.48 -13.34
C ARG A 410 6.98 -28.11 -13.98
N VAL A 411 7.93 -27.19 -13.75
CA VAL A 411 7.97 -25.87 -14.41
C VAL A 411 8.05 -26.05 -15.93
N SER A 412 8.96 -26.90 -16.39
CA SER A 412 9.16 -27.16 -17.82
C SER A 412 7.91 -27.75 -18.49
N ARG A 413 7.23 -28.69 -17.83
CA ARG A 413 5.97 -29.27 -18.31
C ARG A 413 4.82 -28.26 -18.34
N MET A 414 4.78 -27.37 -17.36
CA MET A 414 3.80 -26.29 -17.30
C MET A 414 4.01 -25.29 -18.44
N LEU A 415 5.24 -24.79 -18.59
CA LEU A 415 5.59 -23.82 -19.64
C LEU A 415 5.35 -24.41 -21.04
N SER A 416 5.65 -25.70 -21.25
CA SER A 416 5.39 -26.34 -22.54
C SER A 416 3.90 -26.48 -22.85
N ARG A 417 3.04 -26.75 -21.85
CA ARG A 417 1.57 -26.74 -22.02
C ARG A 417 1.06 -25.34 -22.39
N LEU A 418 1.50 -24.32 -21.66
CA LEU A 418 1.06 -22.94 -21.92
C LEU A 418 1.52 -22.41 -23.27
N ARG A 419 2.76 -22.69 -23.68
CA ARG A 419 3.27 -22.32 -25.01
C ARG A 419 2.52 -23.02 -26.15
N LYS A 420 1.95 -24.22 -25.92
CA LYS A 420 1.09 -24.89 -26.91
C LYS A 420 -0.25 -24.20 -27.06
N ILE A 421 -0.81 -23.67 -25.97
CA ILE A 421 -2.12 -23.02 -25.95
C ILE A 421 -2.02 -21.58 -26.49
N CYS A 422 -0.93 -20.87 -26.17
CA CYS A 422 -0.66 -19.51 -26.60
C CYS A 422 0.73 -19.41 -27.24
N PRO A 423 0.89 -19.81 -28.51
CA PRO A 423 2.19 -19.83 -29.18
C PRO A 423 2.82 -18.45 -29.30
N ASP A 424 2.01 -17.40 -29.45
CA ASP A 424 2.45 -16.02 -29.64
C ASP A 424 2.67 -15.25 -28.32
N ALA A 425 2.41 -15.88 -27.17
CA ALA A 425 2.51 -15.24 -25.85
C ALA A 425 3.86 -15.50 -25.17
N SER A 426 4.43 -14.44 -24.59
CA SER A 426 5.57 -14.53 -23.69
C SER A 426 5.13 -15.12 -22.33
N VAL A 427 5.44 -16.39 -22.10
CA VAL A 427 5.19 -17.07 -20.82
C VAL A 427 6.40 -16.90 -19.87
N LYS A 428 6.17 -16.26 -18.72
CA LYS A 428 7.16 -16.02 -17.66
C LYS A 428 6.80 -16.81 -16.40
N TYR A 429 7.82 -17.37 -15.76
CA TYR A 429 7.69 -17.99 -14.44
C TYR A 429 8.57 -17.26 -13.44
N THR A 430 8.01 -16.92 -12.28
CA THR A 430 8.73 -16.25 -11.20
C THR A 430 8.49 -16.98 -9.88
N TYR A 431 9.56 -17.12 -9.10
CA TYR A 431 9.49 -17.64 -7.74
C TYR A 431 9.67 -16.49 -6.77
N ASN A 432 8.77 -16.36 -5.79
CA ASN A 432 8.86 -15.34 -4.75
C ASN A 432 8.80 -16.01 -3.38
N SER A 433 9.90 -15.92 -2.62
CA SER A 433 10.03 -16.50 -1.28
C SER A 433 9.36 -15.69 -0.17
N LEU A 434 8.96 -14.44 -0.47
CA LEU A 434 8.36 -13.48 0.48
C LEU A 434 6.81 -13.42 0.40
N LEU A 435 6.22 -14.06 -0.61
CA LEU A 435 4.77 -14.33 -0.74
C LEU A 435 4.48 -15.73 -0.21
#